data_AF-A0A540WWZ8-F1
#
_entry.id   AF-A0A540WWZ8-F1
#
_cell.length_a   1.000
_cell.length_b   1.000
_cell.length_c   1.000
_cell.angle_alpha   90.00
_cell.angle_beta   90.00
_cell.angle_gamma   90.00
#
_symmetry.space_group_name_H-M   'P 1'
#
loop_
_entity.id
_entity.type
_entity.pdbx_description
1 polymer ?
#
loop_
_entity_poly.entity_id
_entity_poly.type
_entity_poly.pdbx_seq_one_letter_code
_entity_poly.pdbx_strand_id
1 'polypeptide(L)'
;MKTLTLAGWVLGALLWSACGSDDDDEGACVQVTVFARSATGNCSAYPSTCDVPAGYVECCGGVLGGCVASGPDARCVDDPTDSCSPNTGGADCPGVCD
;
A
#
# COMPACT_ATOMS: atom_id res chain seq x y z
N MET A 1 33.39 -20.21 -55.13
CA MET A 1 31.92 -20.08 -55.21
C MET A 1 31.27 -21.22 -54.43
N LYS A 2 30.81 -20.97 -53.20
CA LYS A 2 29.62 -21.59 -52.58
C LYS A 2 29.44 -20.95 -51.18
N THR A 3 28.72 -19.83 -51.23
CA THR A 3 27.68 -19.37 -50.30
C THR A 3 27.82 -19.68 -48.79
N LEU A 4 28.13 -18.63 -48.03
CA LEU A 4 27.65 -18.39 -46.65
C LEU A 4 26.12 -18.51 -46.59
N THR A 5 25.55 -18.76 -45.39
CA THR A 5 24.62 -17.84 -44.71
C THR A 5 23.57 -18.56 -43.82
N LEU A 6 23.66 -18.24 -42.52
CA LEU A 6 22.63 -18.00 -41.49
C LEU A 6 21.65 -19.10 -41.03
N ALA A 7 21.84 -19.45 -39.75
CA ALA A 7 20.88 -19.25 -38.66
C ALA A 7 19.41 -19.64 -38.93
N GLY A 8 19.13 -20.92 -38.69
CA GLY A 8 17.77 -21.46 -38.57
C GLY A 8 17.19 -21.21 -37.18
N TRP A 9 16.28 -20.24 -37.15
CA TRP A 9 15.19 -19.99 -36.21
C TRP A 9 14.73 -21.22 -35.40
N VAL A 10 14.89 -21.16 -34.08
CA VAL A 10 14.04 -21.90 -33.14
C VAL A 10 13.22 -20.85 -32.37
N LEU A 11 12.08 -20.49 -32.97
CA LEU A 11 10.95 -19.91 -32.26
C LEU A 11 10.33 -21.06 -31.43
N GLY A 12 10.55 -21.03 -30.12
CA GLY A 12 10.07 -22.07 -29.21
C GLY A 12 9.64 -21.49 -27.87
N ALA A 13 8.49 -20.82 -27.91
CA ALA A 13 7.49 -20.69 -26.84
C ALA A 13 7.96 -20.90 -25.38
N LEU A 14 8.43 -19.83 -24.74
CA LEU A 14 8.37 -19.65 -23.28
C LEU A 14 7.94 -18.22 -22.96
N LEU A 15 6.78 -17.82 -23.50
CA LEU A 15 6.05 -16.64 -23.07
C LEU A 15 5.03 -17.06 -22.00
N TRP A 16 5.50 -17.63 -20.89
CA TRP A 16 4.72 -17.65 -19.66
C TRP A 16 5.06 -16.40 -18.87
N SER A 17 4.57 -15.27 -19.35
CA SER A 17 4.38 -14.09 -18.50
C SER A 17 3.02 -13.50 -18.85
N ALA A 18 2.00 -14.37 -18.78
CA ALA A 18 0.69 -13.94 -18.35
C ALA A 18 0.78 -13.69 -16.83
N CYS A 19 1.19 -12.49 -16.45
CA CYS A 19 0.81 -11.93 -15.15
C CYS A 19 -0.64 -11.48 -15.33
N GLY A 20 -1.56 -12.44 -15.29
CA GLY A 20 -2.99 -12.20 -15.12
C GLY A 20 -3.30 -12.65 -13.71
N SER A 21 -3.38 -11.69 -12.79
CA SER A 21 -3.89 -11.92 -11.45
C SER A 21 -5.25 -11.24 -11.40
N ASP A 22 -6.24 -12.09 -11.59
CA ASP A 22 -7.64 -12.06 -11.16
C ASP A 22 -8.23 -10.68 -10.77
N ASP A 23 -9.16 -10.21 -11.61
CA ASP A 23 -10.17 -9.21 -11.26
C ASP A 23 -11.23 -9.85 -10.36
N ASP A 24 -11.24 -9.51 -9.08
CA ASP A 24 -12.43 -9.53 -8.23
C ASP A 24 -12.60 -8.12 -7.66
N ASP A 25 -13.79 -7.52 -7.86
CA ASP A 25 -14.23 -6.21 -7.38
C ASP A 25 -14.17 -6.08 -5.84
N GLU A 26 -12.96 -5.91 -5.29
CA GLU A 26 -12.67 -5.58 -3.89
C GLU A 26 -11.58 -4.49 -3.92
N GLY A 27 -11.99 -3.21 -3.90
CA GLY A 27 -11.15 -2.01 -3.82
C GLY A 27 -9.74 -2.12 -4.40
N ALA A 28 -9.56 -1.74 -5.67
CA ALA A 28 -8.25 -1.75 -6.35
C ALA A 28 -7.12 -1.27 -5.43
N CYS A 29 -6.19 -2.17 -5.11
CA CYS A 29 -5.11 -1.82 -4.19
C CYS A 29 -4.28 -0.66 -4.74
N VAL A 30 -4.03 0.33 -3.89
CA VAL A 30 -3.21 1.48 -4.25
C VAL A 30 -1.77 1.19 -3.83
N GLN A 31 -0.87 1.27 -4.81
CA GLN A 31 0.58 1.11 -4.62
C GLN A 31 1.17 2.40 -4.03
N VAL A 32 0.79 2.71 -2.79
CA VAL A 32 1.28 3.83 -2.01
C VAL A 32 1.64 3.32 -0.62
N THR A 33 2.71 3.88 -0.04
CA THR A 33 3.05 3.56 1.34
C THR A 33 1.94 4.03 2.27
N VAL A 34 1.37 3.09 3.02
CA VAL A 34 0.35 3.33 4.04
C VAL A 34 0.97 3.07 5.40
N PHE A 35 0.65 3.89 6.40
CA PHE A 35 1.02 3.61 7.78
C PHE A 35 -0.19 3.06 8.51
N ALA A 36 -0.04 1.94 9.22
CA ALA A 36 -1.15 1.35 9.96
C ALA A 36 -0.65 0.71 11.27
N ARG A 37 -1.55 0.53 12.23
CA ARG A 37 -1.27 -0.11 13.52
C ARG A 37 -2.37 -1.08 13.93
N SER A 38 -2.00 -2.04 14.75
CA SER A 38 -2.97 -2.81 15.54
C SER A 38 -3.48 -1.99 16.71
N ALA A 39 -4.56 -2.43 17.35
CA ALA A 39 -5.20 -1.76 18.49
C ALA A 39 -4.24 -1.41 19.66
N THR A 40 -3.11 -2.11 19.79
CA THR A 40 -2.11 -1.86 20.86
C THR A 40 -0.70 -1.61 20.32
N GLY A 41 -0.52 -1.64 18.99
CA GLY A 41 0.79 -1.51 18.34
C GLY A 41 1.17 -0.06 18.05
N ASN A 42 2.32 0.15 17.42
CA ASN A 42 2.72 1.44 16.84
C ASN A 42 2.46 1.45 15.32
N CYS A 43 2.35 2.64 14.73
CA CYS A 43 2.23 2.80 13.29
C CYS A 43 3.47 2.25 12.58
N SER A 44 3.23 1.35 11.62
CA SER A 44 4.25 0.71 10.79
C SER A 44 3.94 0.97 9.32
N ALA A 45 4.98 1.07 8.50
CA ALA A 45 4.83 1.32 7.06
C ALA A 45 4.55 0.02 6.30
N TYR A 46 3.59 0.09 5.39
CA TYR A 46 3.18 -0.97 4.47
C TYR A 46 3.34 -0.47 3.04
N PRO A 47 3.95 -1.24 2.12
CA PRO A 47 4.24 -0.77 0.75
C PRO A 47 3.00 -0.46 -0.09
N SER A 48 1.87 -1.08 0.22
CA SER A 48 0.59 -0.88 -0.46
C SER A 48 -0.59 -1.07 0.49
N THR A 49 -1.78 -0.68 0.04
CA THR A 49 -3.03 -0.91 0.80
C THR A 49 -3.34 -2.40 0.97
N CYS A 50 -2.82 -3.30 0.12
CA CYS A 50 -3.05 -4.75 0.29
C CYS A 50 -2.21 -5.35 1.43
N ASP A 51 -1.08 -4.73 1.76
CA ASP A 51 -0.13 -5.29 2.74
C ASP A 51 -0.57 -5.00 4.18
N VAL A 52 -1.59 -4.16 4.36
CA VAL A 52 -2.16 -3.83 5.67
C VAL A 52 -2.98 -5.01 6.18
N PRO A 53 -2.62 -5.60 7.34
CA PRO A 53 -3.36 -6.73 7.88
C PRO A 53 -4.81 -6.35 8.24
N ALA A 54 -5.73 -7.30 8.09
CA ALA A 54 -7.12 -7.09 8.46
C ALA A 54 -7.26 -6.71 9.95
N GLY A 55 -8.10 -5.71 10.24
CA GLY A 55 -8.33 -5.20 11.59
C GLY A 55 -7.29 -4.20 12.10
N TYR A 56 -6.37 -3.75 11.24
CA TYR A 56 -5.51 -2.61 11.52
C TYR A 56 -6.24 -1.31 11.21
N VAL A 57 -5.89 -0.25 11.94
CA VAL A 57 -6.33 1.12 11.67
C VAL A 57 -5.22 1.87 10.95
N GLU A 58 -5.57 2.58 9.89
CA GLU A 58 -4.64 3.44 9.15
C GLU A 58 -4.27 4.65 10.01
N CYS A 59 -2.97 4.88 10.15
CA CYS A 59 -2.42 6.05 10.80
C CYS A 59 -2.23 7.17 9.79
N CYS A 60 -2.39 8.41 10.24
CA CYS A 60 -2.32 9.60 9.40
C CYS A 60 -1.68 10.77 10.15
N GLY A 61 -1.44 11.87 9.42
CA GLY A 61 -0.88 13.09 9.98
C GLY A 61 0.64 13.18 9.86
N GLY A 62 1.13 14.41 9.70
CA GLY A 62 2.55 14.70 9.54
C GLY A 62 3.22 13.85 8.45
N VAL A 63 4.22 13.06 8.87
CA VAL A 63 5.00 12.18 7.99
C VAL A 63 4.31 10.87 7.63
N LEU A 64 3.20 10.53 8.29
CA LEU A 64 2.45 9.29 8.06
C LEU A 64 1.48 9.40 6.87
N GLY A 65 1.26 10.61 6.36
CA GLY A 65 0.39 10.83 5.19
C GLY A 65 -1.09 10.97 5.55
N GLY A 66 -1.96 10.44 4.69
CA GLY A 66 -3.42 10.58 4.77
C GLY A 66 -4.14 9.25 4.65
N CYS A 67 -5.47 9.30 4.59
CA CYS A 67 -6.37 8.15 4.70
C CYS A 67 -6.64 7.45 3.37
N VAL A 68 -5.59 6.94 2.73
CA VAL A 68 -5.71 6.37 1.38
C VAL A 68 -6.36 4.98 1.43
N ALA A 69 -5.98 4.15 2.41
CA ALA A 69 -6.56 2.81 2.55
C ALA A 69 -8.02 2.85 3.04
N SER A 70 -8.35 3.86 3.85
CA SER A 70 -9.69 4.04 4.44
C SER A 70 -10.70 4.66 3.48
N GLY A 71 -10.25 5.19 2.34
CA GLY A 71 -11.10 5.70 1.27
C GLY A 71 -11.31 7.22 1.30
N PRO A 72 -12.02 7.76 0.28
CA PRO A 72 -12.07 9.20 0.02
C PRO A 72 -12.84 10.02 1.06
N ASP A 73 -13.75 9.38 1.81
CA ASP A 73 -14.56 10.03 2.85
C ASP A 73 -13.91 9.97 4.24
N ALA A 74 -12.82 9.21 4.38
CA ALA A 74 -12.12 9.05 5.64
C ALA A 74 -11.36 10.33 6.02
N ARG A 75 -11.40 10.67 7.30
CA ARG A 75 -10.75 11.86 7.84
C ARG A 75 -9.71 11.47 8.88
N CYS A 76 -8.62 12.22 8.90
CA CYS A 76 -7.60 12.06 9.92
C CYS A 76 -8.08 12.70 11.23
N VAL A 77 -8.29 11.88 12.25
CA VAL A 77 -8.68 12.29 13.60
C VAL A 77 -7.59 11.96 14.62
N ASP A 78 -7.65 12.61 15.77
CA ASP A 78 -6.78 12.30 16.91
C ASP A 78 -6.95 10.83 17.34
N ASP A 79 -5.85 10.13 17.61
CA ASP A 79 -5.91 8.72 18.02
C ASP A 79 -6.36 8.62 19.49
N PRO A 80 -7.58 8.14 19.79
CA PRO A 80 -8.09 8.09 21.16
C PRO A 80 -7.36 7.08 22.05
N THR A 81 -6.49 6.25 21.45
CA THR A 81 -5.76 5.20 22.16
C THR A 81 -4.32 5.60 22.46
N ASP A 82 -3.87 6.75 21.98
CA ASP A 82 -2.56 7.28 22.30
C ASP A 82 -2.62 8.30 23.45
N SER A 83 -1.45 8.69 23.96
CA SER A 83 -1.33 9.71 25.00
C SER A 83 -0.89 11.07 24.45
N CYS A 84 -0.82 11.21 23.13
CA CYS A 84 -0.30 12.39 22.43
C CYS A 84 -1.45 13.36 22.16
N SER A 85 -1.78 14.20 23.14
CA SER A 85 -2.89 15.14 22.97
C SER A 85 -2.54 16.29 22.00
N PRO A 86 -3.45 16.67 21.08
CA PRO A 86 -3.21 17.72 20.10
C PRO A 86 -3.04 19.12 20.72
N ASN A 87 -3.48 19.29 21.98
CA ASN A 87 -3.31 20.53 22.75
C ASN A 87 -1.88 20.76 23.24
N THR A 88 -1.00 19.76 23.13
CA THR A 88 0.38 19.77 23.63
C THR A 88 1.33 19.18 22.59
N GLY A 89 1.34 19.76 21.38
CA GLY A 89 2.21 19.33 20.29
C GLY A 89 1.50 18.74 19.07
N GLY A 90 0.23 19.07 18.84
CA GLY A 90 -0.64 18.39 17.88
C GLY A 90 -0.25 18.39 16.40
N ALA A 91 0.80 19.10 16.00
CA ALA A 91 1.37 18.92 14.66
C ALA A 91 2.20 17.62 14.54
N ASP A 92 2.73 17.14 15.67
CA ASP A 92 3.66 16.00 15.73
C ASP A 92 2.98 14.72 16.26
N CYS A 93 1.73 14.81 16.74
CA CYS A 93 0.95 13.65 17.19
C CYS A 93 0.33 12.93 15.99
N PRO A 94 0.56 11.61 15.84
CA PRO A 94 -0.07 10.84 14.79
C PRO A 94 -1.56 10.65 15.07
N GLY A 95 -2.37 10.74 14.02
CA GLY A 95 -3.80 10.45 14.07
C GLY A 95 -4.13 9.08 13.48
N VAL A 96 -5.43 8.78 13.45
CA VAL A 96 -6.01 7.62 12.78
C VAL A 96 -7.11 8.03 11.81
N CYS A 97 -7.38 7.18 10.82
CA CYS A 97 -8.43 7.39 9.83
C CYS A 97 -9.77 6.82 10.29
N ASP A 98 -10.82 7.64 10.22
CA ASP A 98 -12.22 7.35 10.57
C ASP A 98 -13.18 7.80 9.46
#